data_AF-A0A495Y0Z0-F1
#
_entry.id   AF-A0A495Y0Z0-F1
#
_cell.length_a   1.000
_cell.length_b   1.000
_cell.length_c   1.000
_cell.angle_alpha   90.00
_cell.angle_beta   90.00
_cell.angle_gamma   90.00
#
_symmetry.space_group_name_H-M   'P 1'
#
loop_
_entity.id
_entity.type
_entity.pdbx_description
1 polymer ?
#
loop_
_entity_poly.entity_id
_entity_poly.type
_entity_poly.pdbx_seq_one_letter_code
_entity_poly.pdbx_strand_id
1 'polypeptide(L)'
;MPSQVSMPSQVSMPSQVSMPSQVSMPSQVSMPSQPSAAPTPGTPTMTEIVSAPRCTTRTQSAGLALEEVFPGSTAGDFGDLDEVRPGPDAAEPALCPGELPESAWCDQSVPWTGLPFATFVVAAGATTAQRQDLGSYPTGSPVDENGNIEGARSLHYERLNVRRGDPRGLLPYLRAAFAKCADARPAVVAGRTALVGHVTSLQGYAVPTEVVLITGSTSAVWVQLAGDGWDALSRDRAARAVLAFGDR
;
A
#
# COMPACT_ATOMS: atom_id res chain seq x y z
N MET A 1 45.67 -30.24 13.34
CA MET A 1 44.61 -31.13 13.87
C MET A 1 43.74 -30.35 14.83
N PRO A 2 42.43 -30.32 14.59
CA PRO A 2 41.46 -30.43 15.68
C PRO A 2 40.40 -31.50 15.41
N SER A 3 39.86 -32.00 16.52
CA SER A 3 39.06 -33.22 16.67
C SER A 3 37.60 -33.09 16.23
N GLN A 4 37.05 -34.26 15.87
CA GLN A 4 35.64 -34.58 15.58
C GLN A 4 34.69 -34.27 16.74
N VAL A 5 33.45 -33.85 16.44
CA VAL A 5 32.27 -34.10 17.29
C VAL A 5 31.09 -34.56 16.42
N SER A 6 30.52 -35.69 16.84
CA SER A 6 29.55 -36.55 16.18
C SER A 6 28.11 -36.01 16.14
N MET A 7 27.37 -36.41 15.11
CA MET A 7 25.90 -36.34 15.00
C MET A 7 25.22 -37.50 15.73
N PRO A 8 24.08 -37.29 16.44
CA PRO A 8 23.24 -38.38 16.89
C PRO A 8 22.19 -38.80 15.85
N SER A 9 22.01 -40.11 15.71
CA SER A 9 20.99 -40.79 14.91
C SER A 9 19.73 -41.11 15.72
N GLN A 10 18.70 -41.61 14.99
CA GLN A 10 17.46 -42.30 15.40
C GLN A 10 16.25 -41.35 15.58
N VAL A 11 15.02 -41.67 15.17
CA VAL A 11 14.25 -42.90 15.43
C VAL A 11 13.14 -43.13 14.38
N SER A 12 12.87 -44.42 14.15
CA SER A 12 11.89 -45.07 13.25
C SER A 12 10.39 -44.83 13.51
N MET A 13 9.61 -44.99 12.44
CA MET A 13 8.13 -45.08 12.41
C MET A 13 7.59 -46.41 12.96
N PRO A 14 6.39 -46.42 13.59
CA PRO A 14 5.54 -47.60 13.65
C PRO A 14 4.26 -47.47 12.80
N SER A 15 3.96 -48.58 12.13
CA SER A 15 2.78 -48.82 11.30
C SER A 15 1.52 -49.17 12.11
N GLN A 16 0.36 -48.75 11.55
CA GLN A 16 -0.96 -49.40 11.47
C GLN A 16 -1.33 -50.46 12.54
N VAL A 17 -2.46 -50.23 13.23
CA VAL A 17 -3.26 -51.30 13.88
C VAL A 17 -4.74 -51.12 13.57
N SER A 18 -5.36 -52.23 13.17
CA SER A 18 -6.68 -52.44 12.60
C SER A 18 -7.86 -52.38 13.60
N MET A 19 -9.05 -52.10 13.05
CA MET A 19 -10.39 -52.19 13.66
C MET A 19 -10.77 -53.59 14.14
N PRO A 20 -11.64 -53.69 15.17
CA PRO A 20 -12.66 -54.73 15.25
C PRO A 20 -14.09 -54.17 15.15
N SER A 21 -14.91 -54.95 14.45
CA SER A 21 -16.31 -54.73 14.11
C SER A 21 -17.27 -54.97 15.28
N GLN A 22 -18.36 -54.18 15.27
CA GLN A 22 -19.77 -54.53 15.54
C GLN A 22 -20.08 -55.56 16.65
N VAL A 23 -20.79 -55.09 17.70
CA VAL A 23 -21.69 -55.94 18.49
C VAL A 23 -23.05 -55.21 18.66
N SER A 24 -24.10 -55.94 18.30
CA SER A 24 -25.50 -55.53 18.24
C SER A 24 -26.18 -55.34 19.61
N MET A 25 -27.19 -54.47 19.62
CA MET A 25 -28.12 -54.16 20.73
C MET A 25 -28.89 -55.37 21.28
N PRO A 26 -29.30 -55.30 22.56
CA PRO A 26 -30.64 -55.70 22.96
C PRO A 26 -31.47 -54.53 23.53
N SER A 27 -32.78 -54.72 23.41
CA SER A 27 -33.87 -53.76 23.53
C SER A 27 -34.17 -53.20 24.92
N GLN A 28 -34.65 -51.95 24.93
CA GLN A 28 -35.75 -51.35 25.71
C GLN A 28 -36.00 -51.87 27.14
N VAL A 29 -35.72 -51.01 28.14
CA VAL A 29 -36.42 -51.01 29.43
C VAL A 29 -36.81 -49.56 29.77
N SER A 30 -38.11 -49.33 29.94
CA SER A 30 -38.70 -48.03 30.30
C SER A 30 -38.61 -47.74 31.80
N MET A 31 -38.02 -46.58 32.12
CA MET A 31 -38.18 -45.66 33.28
C MET A 31 -38.19 -46.20 34.73
N PRO A 32 -37.49 -45.50 35.63
CA PRO A 32 -38.22 -44.66 36.59
C PRO A 32 -37.75 -43.21 36.61
N SER A 33 -38.71 -42.30 36.73
CA SER A 33 -38.53 -40.87 36.95
C SER A 33 -37.85 -40.60 38.30
N GLN A 34 -36.74 -39.84 38.32
CA GLN A 34 -36.18 -39.27 39.54
C GLN A 34 -35.29 -38.05 39.23
N PRO A 35 -34.98 -37.20 40.23
CA PRO A 35 -35.53 -35.87 40.46
C PRO A 35 -34.67 -34.72 39.89
N SER A 36 -35.24 -33.51 39.85
CA SER A 36 -34.66 -32.24 39.35
C SER A 36 -33.14 -32.14 39.45
N ALA A 37 -32.47 -32.16 38.30
CA ALA A 37 -31.06 -31.84 38.19
C ALA A 37 -30.82 -30.35 38.53
N ALA A 38 -29.77 -30.11 39.31
CA ALA A 38 -29.17 -28.81 39.59
C ALA A 38 -28.95 -27.99 38.31
N PRO A 39 -28.88 -26.64 38.39
CA PRO A 39 -28.61 -25.80 37.23
C PRO A 39 -27.33 -26.26 36.53
N THR A 40 -27.47 -26.58 35.25
CA THR A 40 -26.37 -26.98 34.38
C THR A 40 -25.31 -25.87 34.40
N PRO A 41 -24.00 -26.19 34.52
CA PRO A 41 -22.96 -25.21 34.23
C PRO A 41 -23.23 -24.65 32.84
N GLY A 42 -23.33 -23.32 32.75
CA GLY A 42 -23.73 -22.62 31.54
C GLY A 42 -23.04 -23.20 30.31
N THR A 43 -23.83 -23.51 29.30
CA THR A 43 -23.33 -23.80 27.96
C THR A 43 -22.23 -22.79 27.62
N PRO A 44 -21.03 -23.23 27.17
CA PRO A 44 -20.01 -22.30 26.73
C PRO A 44 -20.66 -21.42 25.66
N THR A 45 -20.84 -20.14 25.99
CA THR A 45 -21.37 -19.18 25.04
C THR A 45 -20.27 -19.01 24.01
N MET A 46 -20.54 -19.41 22.77
CA MET A 46 -19.62 -19.18 21.66
C MET A 46 -19.37 -17.67 21.59
N THR A 47 -18.14 -17.25 21.87
CA THR A 47 -17.75 -15.85 21.66
C THR A 47 -17.94 -15.55 20.18
N GLU A 48 -18.84 -14.60 19.88
CA GLU A 48 -19.09 -14.16 18.52
C GLU A 48 -17.79 -13.62 17.93
N ILE A 49 -17.31 -14.26 16.85
CA ILE A 49 -16.19 -13.71 16.09
C ILE A 49 -16.77 -12.62 15.20
N VAL A 50 -16.68 -11.39 15.67
CA VAL A 50 -17.07 -10.22 14.88
C VAL A 50 -16.15 -10.15 13.66
N SER A 51 -16.74 -10.00 12.46
CA SER A 51 -15.97 -9.84 11.23
C SER A 51 -15.07 -8.61 11.30
N ALA A 52 -13.82 -8.74 10.83
CA ALA A 52 -12.90 -7.61 10.78
C ALA A 52 -13.47 -6.46 9.91
N PRO A 53 -13.33 -5.20 10.35
CA PRO A 53 -13.72 -4.04 9.56
C PRO A 53 -13.08 -4.02 8.17
N ARG A 54 -13.89 -3.71 7.16
CA ARG A 54 -13.49 -3.55 5.76
C ARG A 54 -13.48 -2.07 5.42
N CYS A 55 -12.43 -1.39 5.88
CA CYS A 55 -12.24 0.04 5.70
C CYS A 55 -11.90 0.44 4.27
N THR A 56 -11.29 -0.47 3.51
CA THR A 56 -10.93 -0.24 2.11
C THR A 56 -11.13 -1.48 1.27
N THR A 57 -11.37 -1.30 -0.02
CA THR A 57 -11.24 -2.33 -1.05
C THR A 57 -10.07 -1.98 -1.96
N ARG A 58 -9.42 -3.01 -2.50
CA ARG A 58 -8.24 -2.89 -3.36
C ARG A 58 -8.46 -3.64 -4.66
N THR A 59 -8.07 -3.03 -5.77
CA THR A 59 -8.09 -3.64 -7.10
C THR A 59 -6.81 -3.27 -7.84
N GLN A 60 -6.22 -4.24 -8.54
CA GLN A 60 -5.07 -4.02 -9.40
C GLN A 60 -5.50 -4.02 -10.87
N SER A 61 -4.92 -3.14 -11.67
CA SER A 61 -5.22 -3.01 -13.09
C SER A 61 -4.03 -2.44 -13.87
N ALA A 62 -4.12 -2.44 -15.20
CA ALA A 62 -3.13 -1.77 -16.04
C ALA A 62 -3.17 -0.25 -15.80
N GLY A 63 -2.03 0.33 -15.44
CA GLY A 63 -1.87 1.76 -15.21
C GLY A 63 -1.24 2.51 -16.37
N LEU A 64 -0.43 3.52 -16.03
CA LEU A 64 0.48 4.19 -16.95
C LEU A 64 1.37 3.17 -17.65
N ALA A 65 1.44 3.27 -18.97
CA ALA A 65 2.33 2.41 -19.75
C ALA A 65 3.77 2.90 -19.64
N LEU A 66 4.72 1.98 -19.46
CA LEU A 66 6.13 2.30 -19.38
C LEU A 66 6.59 3.13 -20.58
N GLU A 67 6.19 2.77 -21.80
CA GLU A 67 6.60 3.45 -23.03
C GLU A 67 6.07 4.90 -23.14
N GLU A 68 4.95 5.23 -22.46
CA GLU A 68 4.44 6.60 -22.39
C GLU A 68 5.37 7.51 -21.56
N VAL A 69 6.05 6.93 -20.56
CA VAL A 69 6.92 7.65 -19.63
C VAL A 69 8.40 7.56 -20.04
N PHE A 70 8.86 6.37 -20.42
CA PHE A 70 10.26 6.00 -20.64
C PHE A 70 10.47 5.36 -22.02
N PRO A 71 10.27 6.11 -23.12
CA PRO A 71 10.39 5.53 -24.45
C PRO A 71 11.80 5.00 -24.72
N GLY A 72 11.88 3.84 -25.37
CA GLY A 72 13.15 3.22 -25.78
C GLY A 72 14.06 2.78 -24.63
N SER A 73 13.52 2.60 -23.43
CA SER A 73 14.30 2.24 -22.24
C SER A 73 14.02 0.80 -21.82
N THR A 74 14.96 0.17 -21.11
CA THR A 74 14.71 -1.16 -20.55
C THR A 74 13.83 -1.03 -19.32
N ALA A 75 12.95 -2.00 -19.20
CA ALA A 75 11.94 -2.06 -18.18
C ALA A 75 12.57 -2.51 -16.84
N GLY A 76 12.39 -1.73 -15.76
CA GLY A 76 12.82 -2.08 -14.40
C GLY A 76 11.79 -2.92 -13.62
N ASP A 77 11.68 -2.74 -12.31
CA ASP A 77 10.59 -3.33 -11.51
C ASP A 77 9.29 -2.50 -11.70
N PHE A 78 8.13 -3.18 -11.78
CA PHE A 78 6.84 -2.56 -12.11
C PHE A 78 5.73 -2.95 -11.14
N GLY A 79 5.01 -1.93 -10.66
CA GLY A 79 3.70 -2.12 -10.06
C GLY A 79 2.58 -1.98 -11.10
N ASP A 80 1.64 -2.92 -11.09
CA ASP A 80 0.28 -2.64 -11.56
C ASP A 80 -0.28 -1.41 -10.83
N LEU A 81 -1.25 -0.73 -11.45
CA LEU A 81 -1.97 0.34 -10.78
C LEU A 81 -2.74 -0.24 -9.60
N ASP A 82 -2.35 0.15 -8.39
CA ASP A 82 -3.06 -0.17 -7.17
C ASP A 82 -4.15 0.88 -6.93
N GLU A 83 -5.40 0.49 -7.14
CA GLU A 83 -6.56 1.32 -6.83
C GLU A 83 -7.18 0.91 -5.49
N VAL A 84 -7.31 1.87 -4.60
CA VAL A 84 -7.91 1.73 -3.27
C VAL A 84 -9.14 2.61 -3.18
N ARG A 85 -10.25 2.04 -2.69
CA ARG A 85 -11.51 2.75 -2.46
C ARG A 85 -11.97 2.55 -1.01
N PRO A 86 -12.72 3.50 -0.42
CA PRO A 86 -13.40 3.27 0.84
C PRO A 86 -14.27 2.01 0.76
N GLY A 87 -14.14 1.14 1.75
CA GLY A 87 -14.97 -0.04 1.90
C GLY A 87 -16.30 0.29 2.60
N PRO A 88 -17.17 -0.71 2.82
CA PRO A 88 -18.49 -0.50 3.42
C PRO A 88 -18.42 0.10 4.83
N ASP A 89 -17.39 -0.25 5.60
CA ASP A 89 -17.27 0.15 7.01
C ASP A 89 -16.51 1.49 7.16
N ALA A 90 -16.03 2.08 6.05
CA ALA A 90 -15.17 3.26 6.06
C ALA A 90 -15.83 4.53 6.62
N ALA A 91 -17.17 4.57 6.60
CA ALA A 91 -17.94 5.69 7.13
C ALA A 91 -18.10 5.64 8.66
N GLU A 92 -17.76 4.52 9.30
CA GLU A 92 -17.91 4.30 10.74
C GLU A 92 -16.57 4.53 11.46
N PRO A 93 -16.35 5.68 12.14
CA PRO A 93 -15.06 6.00 12.74
C PRO A 93 -14.64 5.01 13.84
N ALA A 94 -15.61 4.34 14.47
CA ALA A 94 -15.35 3.32 15.47
C ALA A 94 -14.76 2.04 14.87
N LEU A 95 -15.11 1.72 13.61
CA LEU A 95 -14.60 0.55 12.89
C LEU A 95 -13.34 0.87 12.08
N CYS A 96 -13.30 2.08 11.53
CA CYS A 96 -12.25 2.56 10.63
C CYS A 96 -11.70 3.90 11.13
N PRO A 97 -10.95 3.89 12.24
CA PRO A 97 -10.34 5.11 12.78
C PRO A 97 -9.29 5.65 11.82
N GLY A 98 -9.26 6.97 11.67
CA GLY A 98 -8.28 7.66 10.84
C GLY A 98 -8.62 9.12 10.65
N GLU A 99 -7.69 9.99 11.00
CA GLU A 99 -7.72 11.42 10.71
C GLU A 99 -6.39 11.80 10.07
N LEU A 100 -6.41 12.83 9.22
CA LEU A 100 -5.16 13.40 8.74
C LEU A 100 -4.41 14.00 9.93
N PRO A 101 -3.08 13.81 10.02
CA PRO A 101 -2.32 14.44 11.08
C PRO A 101 -2.37 15.96 10.93
N GLU A 102 -2.38 16.67 12.05
CA GLU A 102 -2.43 18.14 12.07
C GLU A 102 -1.23 18.79 11.36
N SER A 103 -0.09 18.09 11.30
CA SER A 103 1.10 18.56 10.61
C SER A 103 1.88 17.42 9.96
N ALA A 104 2.59 17.76 8.88
CA ALA A 104 3.45 16.83 8.16
C ALA A 104 4.74 16.51 8.95
N TRP A 105 5.12 15.24 8.93
CA TRP A 105 6.36 14.70 9.52
C TRP A 105 7.37 14.42 8.42
N CYS A 106 8.31 15.36 8.23
CA CYS A 106 9.17 15.39 7.04
C CYS A 106 10.21 14.25 6.96
N ASP A 107 10.39 13.48 8.05
CA ASP A 107 11.27 12.30 8.10
C ASP A 107 10.63 11.05 7.48
N GLN A 108 9.37 11.14 7.02
CA GLN A 108 8.66 10.06 6.35
C GLN A 108 8.66 10.25 4.82
N SER A 109 8.20 9.23 4.09
CA SER A 109 7.96 9.36 2.65
C SER A 109 6.76 10.28 2.37
N VAL A 110 6.74 10.86 1.17
CA VAL A 110 5.59 11.61 0.64
C VAL A 110 4.33 10.75 0.76
N PRO A 111 3.18 11.28 1.25
CA PRO A 111 2.89 12.68 1.55
C PRO A 111 3.08 13.10 3.04
N TRP A 112 4.00 12.45 3.76
CA TRP A 112 4.40 12.80 5.15
C TRP A 112 3.30 12.67 6.20
N THR A 113 2.42 11.69 6.02
CA THR A 113 1.30 11.43 6.93
C THR A 113 1.66 10.45 8.06
N GLY A 114 2.68 9.60 7.85
CA GLY A 114 2.96 8.47 8.75
C GLY A 114 1.87 7.39 8.75
N LEU A 115 0.85 7.52 7.91
CA LEU A 115 -0.26 6.58 7.83
C LEU A 115 0.02 5.53 6.75
N PRO A 116 -0.31 4.25 7.00
CA PRO A 116 -0.40 3.26 5.93
C PRO A 116 -1.36 3.73 4.83
N PHE A 117 -1.06 3.39 3.58
CA PHE A 117 -1.81 3.94 2.43
C PHE A 117 -3.33 3.73 2.55
N ALA A 118 -3.78 2.52 2.89
CA ALA A 118 -5.21 2.25 3.06
C ALA A 118 -5.86 3.11 4.17
N THR A 119 -5.19 3.31 5.30
CA THR A 119 -5.64 4.19 6.38
C THR A 119 -5.67 5.65 5.94
N PHE A 120 -4.66 6.08 5.18
CA PHE A 120 -4.60 7.42 4.60
C PHE A 120 -5.78 7.70 3.66
N VAL A 121 -6.22 6.74 2.83
CA VAL A 121 -7.40 6.92 1.96
C VAL A 121 -8.66 7.26 2.76
N VAL A 122 -8.89 6.57 3.88
CA VAL A 122 -10.04 6.81 4.76
C VAL A 122 -9.90 8.15 5.50
N ALA A 123 -8.72 8.41 6.07
CA ALA A 123 -8.42 9.65 6.79
C ALA A 123 -8.58 10.89 5.89
N ALA A 124 -8.11 10.80 4.64
CA ALA A 124 -8.24 11.83 3.62
C ALA A 124 -9.68 12.03 3.13
N GLY A 125 -10.61 11.12 3.44
CA GLY A 125 -11.96 11.15 2.89
C GLY A 125 -11.98 10.99 1.37
N ALA A 126 -10.98 10.31 0.81
CA ALA A 126 -10.86 10.08 -0.61
C ALA A 126 -11.97 9.12 -1.09
N THR A 127 -12.56 9.40 -2.24
CA THR A 127 -13.52 8.50 -2.91
C THR A 127 -12.80 7.41 -3.70
N THR A 128 -11.56 7.69 -4.13
CA THR A 128 -10.69 6.77 -4.84
C THR A 128 -9.25 7.24 -4.66
N ALA A 129 -8.33 6.31 -4.47
CA ALA A 129 -6.89 6.56 -4.49
C ALA A 129 -6.24 5.57 -5.44
N GLN A 130 -5.28 6.05 -6.23
CA GLN A 130 -4.53 5.27 -7.20
C GLN A 130 -3.06 5.46 -6.91
N ARG A 131 -2.29 4.38 -6.95
CA ARG A 131 -0.84 4.38 -6.77
C ARG A 131 -0.19 3.52 -7.85
N GLN A 132 0.92 3.98 -8.39
CA GLN A 132 1.73 3.18 -9.29
C GLN A 132 3.21 3.54 -9.19
N ASP A 133 4.06 2.52 -9.25
CA ASP A 133 5.51 2.64 -9.31
C ASP A 133 6.02 2.15 -10.66
N LEU A 134 6.83 2.97 -11.33
CA LEU A 134 7.48 2.65 -12.59
C LEU A 134 8.98 2.87 -12.46
N GLY A 135 9.77 1.88 -12.86
CA GLY A 135 11.23 1.96 -12.92
C GLY A 135 11.75 1.72 -14.34
N SER A 136 12.82 2.42 -14.70
CA SER A 136 13.50 2.21 -15.97
C SER A 136 14.97 2.60 -15.89
N TYR A 137 15.80 1.96 -16.70
CA TYR A 137 17.21 2.31 -16.88
C TYR A 137 17.62 2.13 -18.36
N PRO A 138 18.65 2.84 -18.83
CA PRO A 138 19.20 2.64 -20.17
C PRO A 138 19.69 1.21 -20.37
N THR A 139 19.50 0.68 -21.58
CA THR A 139 19.97 -0.66 -21.92
C THR A 139 21.49 -0.75 -21.83
N GLY A 140 21.99 -1.71 -21.06
CA GLY A 140 23.44 -1.92 -20.89
C GLY A 140 24.11 -0.99 -19.88
N SER A 141 23.33 -0.24 -19.09
CA SER A 141 23.89 0.58 -18.01
C SER A 141 24.71 -0.25 -17.02
N PRO A 142 25.87 0.26 -16.58
CA PRO A 142 26.65 -0.36 -15.53
C PRO A 142 25.91 -0.30 -14.19
N VAL A 143 26.22 -1.28 -13.32
CA VAL A 143 25.79 -1.32 -11.93
C VAL A 143 27.00 -0.96 -11.07
N ASP A 144 26.85 0.04 -10.18
CA ASP A 144 27.89 0.43 -9.26
C ASP A 144 28.06 -0.58 -8.10
N GLU A 145 29.06 -0.35 -7.24
CA GLU A 145 29.35 -1.20 -6.07
C GLU A 145 28.22 -1.27 -5.03
N ASN A 146 27.30 -0.30 -5.06
CA ASN A 146 26.15 -0.21 -4.17
C ASN A 146 24.87 -0.80 -4.80
N GLY A 147 24.96 -1.32 -6.03
CA GLY A 147 23.81 -1.87 -6.76
C GLY A 147 22.98 -0.81 -7.50
N ASN A 148 23.43 0.44 -7.59
CA ASN A 148 22.74 1.47 -8.36
C ASN A 148 23.06 1.31 -9.85
N ILE A 149 22.04 1.48 -10.68
CA ILE A 149 22.18 1.42 -12.13
C ILE A 149 22.33 2.85 -12.66
N GLU A 150 23.40 3.13 -13.41
CA GLU A 150 23.64 4.46 -13.97
C GLU A 150 22.50 4.88 -14.92
N GLY A 151 21.98 6.09 -14.73
CA GLY A 151 20.87 6.61 -15.53
C GLY A 151 19.52 6.00 -15.16
N ALA A 152 19.43 5.25 -14.06
CA ALA A 152 18.16 4.77 -13.54
C ALA A 152 17.22 5.93 -13.26
N ARG A 153 15.95 5.68 -13.51
CA ARG A 153 14.83 6.58 -13.26
C ARG A 153 13.71 5.78 -12.63
N SER A 154 13.15 6.32 -11.56
CA SER A 154 11.91 5.83 -10.99
C SER A 154 10.88 6.95 -10.92
N LEU A 155 9.63 6.58 -11.16
CA LEU A 155 8.46 7.43 -11.06
C LEU A 155 7.48 6.77 -10.11
N HIS A 156 7.15 7.45 -9.02
CA HIS A 156 6.07 7.08 -8.12
C HIS A 156 4.91 8.04 -8.34
N TYR A 157 3.77 7.52 -8.77
CA TYR A 157 2.55 8.28 -9.04
C TYR A 157 1.50 7.97 -7.99
N GLU A 158 0.87 9.01 -7.45
CA GLU A 158 -0.36 8.88 -6.69
C GLU A 158 -1.41 9.90 -7.12
N ARG A 159 -2.67 9.45 -7.10
CA ARG A 159 -3.83 10.31 -7.31
C ARG A 159 -4.91 9.99 -6.31
N LEU A 160 -5.42 11.02 -5.66
CA LEU A 160 -6.59 10.94 -4.79
C LEU A 160 -7.71 11.80 -5.38
N ASN A 161 -8.90 11.23 -5.45
CA ASN A 161 -10.14 11.98 -5.69
C ASN A 161 -10.86 12.16 -4.36
N VAL A 162 -11.31 13.38 -4.08
CA VAL A 162 -12.05 13.73 -2.86
C VAL A 162 -13.41 14.30 -3.20
N ARG A 163 -14.32 14.30 -2.22
CA ARG A 163 -15.63 14.95 -2.38
C ARG A 163 -15.44 16.45 -2.57
N ARG A 164 -16.36 17.08 -3.31
CA ARG A 164 -16.40 18.54 -3.48
C ARG A 164 -16.40 19.22 -2.11
N GLY A 165 -15.57 20.25 -1.97
CA GLY A 165 -15.38 20.98 -0.72
C GLY A 165 -14.34 20.36 0.21
N ASP A 166 -13.78 19.19 -0.12
CA ASP A 166 -12.70 18.53 0.61
C ASP A 166 -12.96 18.49 2.14
N PRO A 167 -14.00 17.77 2.58
CA PRO A 167 -14.50 17.86 3.95
C PRO A 167 -13.50 17.38 5.02
N ARG A 168 -12.44 16.66 4.62
CA ARG A 168 -11.38 16.18 5.51
C ARG A 168 -10.11 17.03 5.42
N GLY A 169 -10.06 18.04 4.55
CA GLY A 169 -8.93 18.97 4.44
C GLY A 169 -7.68 18.37 3.82
N LEU A 170 -7.80 17.40 2.91
CA LEU A 170 -6.66 16.79 2.22
C LEU A 170 -5.87 17.81 1.39
N LEU A 171 -6.53 18.62 0.57
CA LEU A 171 -5.89 19.56 -0.34
C LEU A 171 -5.06 20.64 0.39
N PRO A 172 -5.57 21.33 1.44
CA PRO A 172 -4.75 22.24 2.22
C PRO A 172 -3.64 21.51 2.97
N TYR A 173 -3.88 20.30 3.50
CA TYR A 173 -2.85 19.49 4.14
C TYR A 173 -1.69 19.21 3.18
N LEU A 174 -1.97 18.70 1.97
CA LEU A 174 -0.92 18.37 0.98
C LEU A 174 -0.13 19.61 0.57
N ARG A 175 -0.79 20.75 0.32
CA ARG A 175 -0.08 21.99 -0.03
C ARG A 175 0.86 22.44 1.09
N ALA A 176 0.39 22.41 2.34
CA ALA A 176 1.22 22.75 3.50
C ALA A 176 2.38 21.77 3.70
N ALA A 177 2.12 20.47 3.52
CA ALA A 177 3.12 19.41 3.64
C ALA A 177 4.22 19.55 2.58
N PHE A 178 3.85 19.74 1.30
CA PHE A 178 4.81 19.94 0.21
C PHE A 178 5.64 21.22 0.41
N ALA A 179 5.01 22.33 0.81
CA ALA A 179 5.73 23.56 1.10
C ALA A 179 6.70 23.41 2.27
N LYS A 180 6.32 22.67 3.32
CA LYS A 180 7.14 22.46 4.53
C LYS A 180 8.28 21.46 4.31
N CYS A 181 7.97 20.29 3.74
CA CYS A 181 8.87 19.14 3.74
C CYS A 181 9.72 19.01 2.47
N ALA A 182 9.32 19.64 1.37
CA ALA A 182 10.07 19.61 0.10
C ALA A 182 10.49 21.00 -0.37
N ASP A 183 10.30 22.03 0.45
CA ASP A 183 10.45 23.45 0.08
C ASP A 183 9.72 23.79 -1.25
N ALA A 184 8.57 23.14 -1.48
CA ALA A 184 7.94 23.16 -2.78
C ALA A 184 7.40 24.56 -3.12
N ARG A 185 7.70 25.03 -4.33
CA ARG A 185 7.34 26.36 -4.82
C ARG A 185 6.32 26.28 -5.96
N PRO A 186 5.46 27.30 -6.12
CA PRO A 186 4.57 27.39 -7.27
C PRO A 186 5.35 27.32 -8.58
N ALA A 187 4.91 26.46 -9.48
CA ALA A 187 5.46 26.27 -10.81
C ALA A 187 4.35 25.92 -11.81
N VAL A 188 4.72 25.84 -13.09
CA VAL A 188 3.86 25.33 -14.15
C VAL A 188 4.47 24.05 -14.69
N VAL A 189 3.74 22.94 -14.59
CA VAL A 189 4.16 21.63 -15.09
C VAL A 189 3.14 21.20 -16.13
N ALA A 190 3.59 21.00 -17.37
CA ALA A 190 2.73 20.60 -18.48
C ALA A 190 1.46 21.48 -18.63
N GLY A 191 1.61 22.79 -18.41
CA GLY A 191 0.52 23.77 -18.52
C GLY A 191 -0.43 23.83 -17.31
N ARG A 192 -0.16 23.08 -16.23
CA ARG A 192 -0.96 23.12 -14.99
C ARG A 192 -0.18 23.76 -13.85
N THR A 193 -0.87 24.52 -13.01
CA THR A 193 -0.30 25.03 -11.76
C THR A 193 0.04 23.87 -10.85
N ALA A 194 1.28 23.85 -10.38
CA ALA A 194 1.82 22.81 -9.51
C ALA A 194 2.62 23.43 -8.35
N LEU A 195 2.92 22.63 -7.34
CA LEU A 195 4.02 22.86 -6.41
C LEU A 195 5.14 21.89 -6.75
N VAL A 196 6.35 22.39 -6.96
CA VAL A 196 7.53 21.57 -7.27
C VAL A 196 8.57 21.79 -6.19
N GLY A 197 9.06 20.70 -5.60
CA GLY A 197 10.06 20.70 -4.53
C GLY A 197 11.01 19.53 -4.67
N HIS A 198 11.91 19.39 -3.71
CA HIS A 198 12.89 18.30 -3.69
C HIS A 198 12.97 17.68 -2.29
N VAL A 199 13.16 16.36 -2.27
CA VAL A 199 13.47 15.62 -1.04
C VAL A 199 14.70 14.75 -1.20
N THR A 200 15.27 14.35 -0.08
CA THR A 200 16.34 13.36 -0.06
C THR A 200 15.86 12.06 -0.70
N SER A 201 16.70 11.47 -1.56
CA SER A 201 16.40 10.19 -2.19
C SER A 201 16.36 9.07 -1.15
N LEU A 202 15.24 8.37 -1.08
CA LEU A 202 15.09 7.15 -0.25
C LEU A 202 15.74 5.93 -0.92
N GLN A 203 16.09 6.02 -2.20
CA GLN A 203 16.68 4.95 -2.99
C GLN A 203 18.21 5.03 -3.01
N GLY A 204 18.82 5.85 -2.15
CA GLY A 204 20.28 5.96 -2.02
C GLY A 204 20.97 6.75 -3.12
N TYR A 205 20.23 7.28 -4.11
CA TYR A 205 20.81 8.14 -5.14
C TYR A 205 21.42 9.42 -4.53
N ALA A 206 22.56 9.84 -5.09
CA ALA A 206 23.21 11.09 -4.70
C ALA A 206 22.40 12.34 -5.09
N VAL A 207 21.48 12.21 -6.04
CA VAL A 207 20.61 13.30 -6.49
C VAL A 207 19.31 13.34 -5.68
N PRO A 208 18.82 14.54 -5.31
CA PRO A 208 17.51 14.69 -4.70
C PRO A 208 16.38 14.19 -5.61
N THR A 209 15.34 13.63 -5.00
CA THR A 209 14.09 13.29 -5.67
C THR A 209 13.27 14.55 -5.89
N GLU A 210 12.87 14.83 -7.13
CA GLU A 210 11.92 15.90 -7.44
C GLU A 210 10.51 15.43 -7.10
N VAL A 211 9.74 16.27 -6.42
CA VAL A 211 8.34 15.98 -6.08
C VAL A 211 7.45 17.07 -6.66
N VAL A 212 6.38 16.65 -7.33
CA VAL A 212 5.45 17.54 -8.01
C VAL A 212 4.05 17.27 -7.47
N LEU A 213 3.37 18.30 -6.94
CA LEU A 213 1.97 18.25 -6.52
C LEU A 213 1.10 19.11 -7.42
N ILE A 214 0.04 18.53 -7.95
CA ILE A 214 -0.98 19.19 -8.76
C ILE A 214 -2.32 18.99 -8.07
N THR A 215 -2.96 20.09 -7.67
CA THR A 215 -4.27 20.04 -6.99
C THR A 215 -5.35 20.66 -7.86
N GLY A 216 -6.48 19.95 -8.00
CA GLY A 216 -7.74 20.48 -8.54
C GLY A 216 -8.74 20.82 -7.43
N SER A 217 -10.00 21.03 -7.80
CA SER A 217 -11.10 21.27 -6.84
C SER A 217 -11.58 20.01 -6.12
N THR A 218 -11.30 18.83 -6.68
CA THR A 218 -11.78 17.52 -6.21
C THR A 218 -10.73 16.43 -6.35
N SER A 219 -9.48 16.79 -6.63
CA SER A 219 -8.41 15.83 -6.82
C SER A 219 -7.06 16.41 -6.41
N ALA A 220 -6.18 15.52 -5.98
CA ALA A 220 -4.76 15.78 -5.83
C ALA A 220 -4.01 14.69 -6.58
N VAL A 221 -3.02 15.10 -7.36
CA VAL A 221 -2.08 14.21 -8.04
C VAL A 221 -0.70 14.62 -7.60
N TRP A 222 0.13 13.66 -7.22
CA TRP A 222 1.55 13.94 -7.07
C TRP A 222 2.41 12.85 -7.66
N VAL A 223 3.63 13.27 -7.97
CA VAL A 223 4.63 12.43 -8.61
C VAL A 223 5.96 12.64 -7.91
N GLN A 224 6.70 11.56 -7.71
CA GLN A 224 8.09 11.58 -7.25
C GLN A 224 8.96 11.06 -8.39
N LEU A 225 9.95 11.85 -8.80
CA LEU A 225 10.90 11.52 -9.86
C LEU A 225 12.27 11.34 -9.21
N ALA A 226 12.71 10.10 -9.05
CA ALA A 226 13.99 9.77 -8.42
C ALA A 226 14.95 9.11 -9.43
N GLY A 227 16.24 9.18 -9.12
CA GLY A 227 17.32 8.71 -10.00
C GLY A 227 17.99 9.85 -10.77
N ASP A 228 19.16 9.58 -11.30
CA ASP A 228 20.02 10.55 -11.99
C ASP A 228 19.78 10.63 -13.50
N GLY A 229 19.03 9.69 -14.07
CA GLY A 229 18.73 9.66 -15.51
C GLY A 229 17.71 10.70 -15.99
N TRP A 230 17.19 11.56 -15.11
CA TRP A 230 16.18 12.56 -15.47
C TRP A 230 16.81 13.83 -16.07
N ASP A 231 16.50 14.09 -17.34
CA ASP A 231 16.71 15.40 -18.00
C ASP A 231 15.41 16.23 -18.04
N ALA A 232 15.47 17.47 -18.52
CA ALA A 232 14.29 18.34 -18.58
C ALA A 232 13.19 17.80 -19.51
N LEU A 233 13.58 17.17 -20.63
CA LEU A 233 12.66 16.64 -21.63
C LEU A 233 11.88 15.43 -21.10
N SER A 234 12.57 14.50 -20.46
CA SER A 234 11.99 13.29 -19.86
C SER A 234 11.10 13.63 -18.66
N ARG A 235 11.47 14.60 -17.82
CA ARG A 235 10.58 15.12 -16.76
C ARG A 235 9.28 15.69 -17.34
N ASP A 236 9.37 16.56 -18.35
CA ASP A 236 8.19 17.17 -18.97
C ASP A 236 7.31 16.14 -19.70
N ARG A 237 7.91 15.11 -20.31
CA ARG A 237 7.18 13.97 -20.87
C ARG A 237 6.44 13.18 -19.79
N ALA A 238 7.14 12.79 -18.73
CA ALA A 238 6.56 12.01 -17.64
C ALA A 238 5.39 12.76 -16.99
N ALA A 239 5.55 14.07 -16.75
CA ALA A 239 4.49 14.91 -16.23
C ALA A 239 3.26 14.95 -17.16
N ARG A 240 3.46 15.08 -18.48
CA ARG A 240 2.37 15.03 -19.47
C ARG A 240 1.67 13.68 -19.49
N ALA A 241 2.42 12.57 -19.43
CA ALA A 241 1.85 11.23 -19.40
C ALA A 241 0.97 11.02 -18.15
N VAL A 242 1.48 11.38 -16.98
CA VAL A 242 0.76 11.31 -15.70
C VAL A 242 -0.53 12.13 -15.73
N LEU A 243 -0.47 13.36 -16.25
CA LEU A 243 -1.64 14.22 -16.35
C LEU A 243 -2.67 13.70 -17.35
N ALA A 244 -2.23 13.24 -18.52
CA ALA A 244 -3.10 12.66 -19.52
C ALA A 244 -3.79 11.40 -19.00
N PHE A 245 -3.08 10.57 -18.23
CA PHE A 245 -3.66 9.39 -17.57
C PHE A 245 -4.71 9.77 -16.52
N GLY A 246 -4.46 10.83 -15.75
CA GLY A 246 -5.42 11.37 -14.78
C GLY A 246 -6.72 11.90 -15.41
N ASP A 247 -6.68 12.34 -16.67
CA ASP A 247 -7.84 12.89 -17.36
C ASP A 247 -8.65 11.82 -18.15
N ARG A 248 -8.17 10.57 -18.23
CA ARG A 248 -8.90 9.40 -18.76
C ARG A 248 -9.95 8.92 -17.75
#